data_AF-A0A011UUM6-F1
#
_entry.id   AF-A0A011UUM6-F1
#
_cell.length_a   1.000
_cell.length_b   1.000
_cell.length_c   1.000
_cell.angle_alpha   90.00
_cell.angle_beta   90.00
_cell.angle_gamma   90.00
#
_symmetry.space_group_name_H-M   'P 1'
#
loop_
_entity.id
_entity.type
_entity.pdbx_description
1 polymer ?
#
loop_
_entity_poly.entity_id
_entity_poly.type
_entity_poly.pdbx_seq_one_letter_code
_entity_poly.pdbx_strand_id
1 'polypeptide(L)'
;MRHMGVNKDAAKDQRAGSFIGYLSMIGPVDGISEAQYEGAQAYLKLRNAYLRAIKSPDAIYDMDDGGGVPDPEAYEDWCKRTTERYDDVRRAIQETQNYSRENLWAALQLVIVEDKRLHQMIGPTRILCNALAKYFKCSVENRYAA
;
A
#
# COMPACT_ATOMS: atom_id res chain seq x y z
N MET A 1 33.76 6.19 -12.98
CA MET A 1 32.72 5.97 -14.03
C MET A 1 31.36 6.24 -13.40
N ARG A 2 30.58 7.16 -13.98
CA ARG A 2 29.26 7.58 -13.53
C ARG A 2 28.22 6.87 -14.40
N HIS A 3 27.37 6.04 -13.83
CA HIS A 3 26.17 5.55 -14.51
C HIS A 3 24.95 5.78 -13.62
N MET A 4 24.03 6.57 -14.18
CA MET A 4 22.83 7.16 -13.58
C MET A 4 23.11 8.24 -12.54
N GLY A 5 22.85 9.50 -12.93
CA GLY A 5 22.97 10.70 -12.12
C GLY A 5 21.97 10.74 -10.97
N VAL A 6 22.13 9.84 -10.02
CA VAL A 6 21.39 9.78 -8.77
C VAL A 6 22.34 10.28 -7.68
N ASN A 7 21.93 11.36 -7.02
CA ASN A 7 22.64 11.90 -5.86
C ASN A 7 22.77 10.80 -4.80
N LYS A 8 23.97 10.65 -4.19
CA LYS A 8 24.27 9.59 -3.20
C LYS A 8 23.30 9.58 -2.00
N ASP A 9 22.57 10.67 -1.77
CA ASP A 9 21.56 10.77 -0.72
C ASP A 9 20.26 10.01 -1.05
N ALA A 10 19.91 9.81 -2.33
CA ALA A 10 18.70 9.06 -2.72
C ALA A 10 18.86 7.54 -2.55
N ALA A 11 20.09 7.03 -2.44
CA ALA A 11 20.37 5.63 -2.14
C ALA A 11 20.10 5.27 -0.66
N LYS A 12 19.82 6.26 0.21
CA LYS A 12 19.40 6.06 1.61
C LYS A 12 17.89 6.05 1.79
N ASP A 13 17.12 6.30 0.75
CA ASP A 13 15.66 6.28 0.84
C ASP A 13 15.16 4.83 0.78
N GLN A 14 14.52 4.36 1.86
CA GLN A 14 13.92 3.03 1.94
C GLN A 14 12.92 2.78 0.79
N ARG A 15 12.44 3.85 0.14
CA ARG A 15 11.58 3.84 -1.05
C ARG A 15 12.23 3.16 -2.26
N ALA A 16 13.56 3.17 -2.41
CA ALA A 16 14.24 2.60 -3.58
C ALA A 16 14.17 1.06 -3.69
N GLY A 17 13.74 0.39 -2.62
CA GLY A 17 13.63 -1.08 -2.56
C GLY A 17 12.40 -1.65 -3.27
N SER A 18 11.39 -0.84 -3.61
CA SER A 18 10.13 -1.29 -4.22
C SER A 18 9.80 -0.54 -5.51
N PHE A 19 9.02 -1.16 -6.40
CA PHE A 19 8.56 -0.52 -7.62
C PHE A 19 7.64 0.67 -7.33
N ILE A 20 6.76 0.56 -6.32
CA ILE A 20 5.90 1.68 -5.89
C ILE A 20 6.71 2.84 -5.32
N GLY A 21 7.78 2.57 -4.56
CA GLY A 21 8.69 3.62 -4.10
C GLY A 21 9.52 4.24 -5.23
N TYR A 22 9.94 3.45 -6.22
CA TYR A 22 10.51 4.00 -7.46
C TYR A 22 9.54 4.94 -8.19
N LEU A 23 8.28 4.53 -8.35
CA LEU A 23 7.25 5.37 -8.98
C LEU A 23 6.98 6.67 -8.18
N SER A 24 7.07 6.62 -6.86
CA SER A 24 6.97 7.83 -6.01
C SER A 24 8.15 8.78 -6.23
N MET A 25 9.38 8.25 -6.32
CA MET A 25 10.59 9.06 -6.51
C MET A 25 10.63 9.79 -7.86
N ILE A 26 10.10 9.19 -8.93
CA ILE A 26 10.01 9.86 -10.25
C ILE A 26 8.85 10.85 -10.35
N GLY A 27 8.00 10.92 -9.32
CA GLY A 27 6.95 11.94 -9.15
C GLY A 27 5.67 11.70 -9.96
N PRO A 28 4.63 12.55 -9.78
CA PRO A 28 3.27 12.29 -10.27
C PRO A 28 3.11 12.35 -11.80
N VAL A 29 4.06 12.96 -12.52
CA VAL A 29 4.01 13.06 -13.99
C VAL A 29 4.26 11.69 -14.62
N ASP A 30 5.35 11.02 -14.22
CA ASP A 30 5.79 9.74 -14.81
C ASP A 30 5.58 8.52 -13.89
N GLY A 31 5.27 8.76 -12.61
CA GLY A 31 5.02 7.74 -11.58
C GLY A 31 3.78 8.03 -10.75
N ILE A 32 3.90 8.14 -9.43
CA ILE A 32 2.77 8.36 -8.51
C ILE A 32 3.03 9.53 -7.56
N SER A 33 1.95 10.11 -7.01
CA SER A 33 2.02 11.13 -5.98
C SER A 33 2.38 10.57 -4.60
N GLU A 34 2.76 11.44 -3.66
CA GLU A 34 3.01 11.05 -2.27
C GLU A 34 1.76 10.41 -1.63
N ALA A 35 0.59 11.00 -1.82
CA ALA A 35 -0.67 10.46 -1.28
C ALA A 35 -0.98 9.06 -1.82
N GLN A 36 -0.71 8.83 -3.11
CA GLN A 36 -0.84 7.50 -3.75
C GLN A 36 0.14 6.49 -3.14
N TYR A 37 1.40 6.92 -2.90
CA TYR A 37 2.42 6.11 -2.25
C TYR A 37 2.02 5.74 -0.81
N GLU A 38 1.61 6.74 0.00
CA GLU A 38 1.15 6.53 1.37
C GLU A 38 -0.06 5.59 1.43
N GLY A 39 -1.03 5.74 0.52
CA GLY A 39 -2.18 4.85 0.42
C GLY A 39 -1.78 3.40 0.12
N ALA A 40 -0.81 3.18 -0.78
CA ALA A 40 -0.27 1.85 -1.06
C ALA A 40 0.47 1.24 0.16
N GLN A 41 1.25 2.04 0.88
CA GLN A 41 1.91 1.60 2.11
C GLN A 41 0.91 1.25 3.23
N ALA A 42 -0.15 2.05 3.38
CA ALA A 42 -1.23 1.78 4.33
C ALA A 42 -1.96 0.47 4.00
N TYR A 43 -2.19 0.19 2.71
CA TYR A 43 -2.73 -1.09 2.26
C TYR A 43 -1.83 -2.27 2.64
N LEU A 44 -0.51 -2.19 2.36
CA LEU A 44 0.43 -3.27 2.67
C LEU A 44 0.46 -3.59 4.17
N LYS A 45 0.43 -2.55 5.03
CA LYS A 45 0.33 -2.71 6.48
C LYS A 45 -0.96 -3.40 6.91
N LEU A 46 -2.10 -2.97 6.35
CA LEU A 46 -3.40 -3.59 6.64
C LEU A 46 -3.45 -5.04 6.17
N ARG A 47 -2.92 -5.35 4.98
CA ARG A 47 -2.82 -6.71 4.46
C ARG A 47 -2.00 -7.58 5.41
N ASN A 48 -0.85 -7.11 5.89
CA ASN A 48 -0.05 -7.88 6.84
C ASN A 48 -0.78 -8.10 8.17
N ALA A 49 -1.46 -7.07 8.69
CA ALA A 49 -2.30 -7.20 9.88
C ALA A 49 -3.42 -8.24 9.69
N TYR A 50 -4.07 -8.25 8.53
CA TYR A 50 -5.07 -9.26 8.18
C TYR A 50 -4.47 -10.67 8.12
N LEU A 51 -3.31 -10.85 7.48
CA LEU A 51 -2.63 -12.15 7.43
C LEU A 51 -2.31 -12.67 8.84
N ARG A 52 -1.89 -11.79 9.76
CA ARG A 52 -1.68 -12.13 11.18
C ARG A 52 -3.00 -12.52 11.87
N ALA A 53 -4.07 -11.77 11.65
CA ALA A 53 -5.38 -12.06 12.23
C ALA A 53 -5.90 -13.45 11.83
N ILE A 54 -5.70 -13.86 10.57
CA ILE A 54 -6.09 -15.19 10.08
C ILE A 54 -5.02 -16.27 10.30
N LYS A 55 -3.93 -15.95 11.00
CA LYS A 55 -2.79 -16.85 11.26
C LYS A 55 -2.20 -17.47 9.98
N SER A 56 -2.14 -16.68 8.92
CA SER A 56 -1.55 -17.12 7.65
C SER A 56 -0.04 -17.35 7.79
N PRO A 57 0.54 -18.38 7.13
CA PRO A 57 1.99 -18.57 7.08
C PRO A 57 2.73 -17.44 6.36
N ASP A 58 2.04 -16.66 5.52
CA ASP A 58 2.62 -15.52 4.81
C ASP A 58 2.65 -14.23 5.65
N ALA A 59 2.17 -14.28 6.89
CA ALA A 59 2.21 -13.15 7.81
C ALA A 59 3.65 -12.80 8.21
N ILE A 60 3.99 -11.52 8.13
CA ILE A 60 5.27 -11.00 8.60
C ILE A 60 5.10 -10.58 10.06
N TYR A 61 5.88 -11.20 10.93
CA TYR A 61 6.01 -10.84 12.34
C TYR A 61 7.31 -10.06 12.52
N ASP A 62 7.23 -8.88 13.12
CA ASP A 62 8.44 -8.13 13.48
C ASP A 62 9.10 -8.84 14.66
N MET A 63 10.42 -8.98 14.65
CA MET A 63 11.20 -9.68 15.70
C MET A 63 11.13 -9.02 17.10
N ASP A 64 10.38 -7.92 17.24
CA ASP A 64 10.26 -7.08 18.44
C ASP A 64 8.80 -6.95 18.90
N ASP A 65 7.93 -7.89 18.53
CA ASP A 65 6.60 -8.04 19.15
C ASP A 65 6.73 -8.59 20.57
N GLY A 66 7.31 -7.76 21.44
CA GLY A 66 7.65 -8.03 22.82
C GLY A 66 6.55 -8.74 23.61
N GLY A 67 6.82 -9.98 23.97
CA GLY A 67 7.04 -10.38 25.37
C GLY A 67 5.87 -10.24 26.37
N GLY A 68 4.62 -10.13 25.91
CA GLY A 68 3.44 -10.17 26.78
C GLY A 68 2.40 -11.15 26.25
N VAL A 69 1.77 -11.92 27.15
CA VAL A 69 0.59 -12.72 26.79
C VAL A 69 -0.50 -11.74 26.36
N PRO A 70 -0.97 -11.77 25.09
CA PRO A 70 -2.05 -10.91 24.65
C PRO A 70 -3.30 -11.22 25.47
N ASP A 71 -4.00 -10.19 25.94
CA ASP A 71 -5.38 -10.35 26.43
C ASP A 71 -6.21 -11.03 25.32
N PRO A 72 -6.74 -12.25 25.57
CA PRO A 72 -7.45 -13.01 24.55
C PRO A 72 -8.65 -12.27 23.96
N GLU A 73 -9.39 -11.53 24.78
CA GLU A 73 -10.59 -10.79 24.32
C GLU A 73 -10.18 -9.62 23.43
N ALA A 74 -9.20 -8.82 23.86
CA ALA A 74 -8.65 -7.74 23.05
C ALA A 74 -8.05 -8.23 21.72
N TYR A 75 -7.41 -9.40 21.72
CA TYR A 75 -6.88 -10.01 20.51
C TYR A 75 -7.99 -10.46 19.55
N GLU A 76 -9.06 -11.08 20.07
CA GLU A 76 -10.20 -11.49 19.25
C GLU A 76 -10.90 -10.30 18.59
N ASP A 77 -11.14 -9.23 19.36
CA ASP A 77 -11.73 -8.00 18.84
C ASP A 77 -10.84 -7.32 17.80
N TRP A 78 -9.52 -7.33 18.01
CA TRP A 78 -8.57 -6.85 17.01
C TRP A 78 -8.63 -7.67 15.71
N CYS A 79 -8.75 -9.00 15.80
CA CYS A 79 -8.88 -9.87 14.63
C CYS A 79 -10.15 -9.57 13.83
N LYS A 80 -11.30 -9.42 14.52
CA LYS A 80 -12.59 -9.07 13.90
C LYS A 80 -12.51 -7.74 13.16
N ARG A 81 -12.08 -6.68 13.86
CA ARG A 81 -11.97 -5.32 13.29
C ARG A 81 -10.99 -5.26 12.12
N THR A 82 -9.88 -5.99 12.20
CA THR A 82 -8.88 -6.02 11.13
C THR A 82 -9.42 -6.72 9.89
N THR A 83 -10.18 -7.81 10.07
CA THR A 83 -10.84 -8.54 8.98
C THR A 83 -11.88 -7.68 8.29
N GLU A 84 -12.77 -7.05 9.07
CA GLU A 84 -13.79 -6.12 8.53
C GLU A 84 -13.16 -4.98 7.73
N ARG A 85 -12.10 -4.36 8.27
CA ARG A 85 -11.39 -3.28 7.59
C ARG A 85 -10.69 -3.76 6.31
N TYR A 86 -10.19 -5.00 6.29
CA TYR A 86 -9.60 -5.59 5.09
C TYR A 86 -10.66 -5.85 4.01
N ASP A 87 -11.86 -6.30 4.39
CA ASP A 87 -12.98 -6.46 3.47
C ASP A 87 -13.47 -5.10 2.94
N ASP A 88 -13.51 -4.07 3.78
CA ASP A 88 -13.85 -2.69 3.38
C ASP A 88 -12.93 -2.14 2.30
N VAL A 89 -11.60 -2.26 2.47
CA VAL A 89 -10.67 -1.75 1.45
C VAL A 89 -10.81 -2.54 0.15
N ARG A 90 -11.08 -3.86 0.22
CA ARG A 90 -11.35 -4.68 -0.97
C ARG A 90 -12.64 -4.24 -1.67
N ARG A 91 -13.69 -3.89 -0.93
CA ARG A 91 -14.93 -3.31 -1.49
C ARG A 91 -14.65 -1.99 -2.20
N ALA A 92 -13.87 -1.09 -1.60
CA ALA A 92 -13.49 0.18 -2.23
C ALA A 92 -12.69 -0.01 -3.53
N ILE A 93 -11.79 -1.00 -3.57
CA ILE A 93 -11.07 -1.40 -4.79
C ILE A 93 -12.06 -1.92 -5.84
N GLN A 94 -12.98 -2.80 -5.44
CA GLN A 94 -13.98 -3.37 -6.35
C GLN A 94 -14.91 -2.30 -6.93
N GLU A 95 -15.35 -1.34 -6.12
CA GLU A 95 -16.14 -0.20 -6.59
C GLU A 95 -15.37 0.59 -7.66
N THR A 96 -14.09 0.87 -7.43
CA THR A 96 -13.24 1.56 -8.42
C THR A 96 -13.04 0.71 -9.68
N GLN A 97 -12.86 -0.60 -9.53
CA GLN A 97 -12.72 -1.54 -10.63
C GLN A 97 -13.97 -1.57 -11.52
N ASN A 98 -15.17 -1.45 -10.95
CA ASN A 98 -16.43 -1.46 -11.71
C ASN A 98 -16.53 -0.29 -12.71
N TYR A 99 -15.84 0.82 -12.45
CA TYR A 99 -15.79 1.99 -13.34
C TYR A 99 -14.51 2.06 -14.17
N SER A 100 -13.58 1.13 -13.98
CA SER A 100 -12.32 1.07 -14.69
C SER A 100 -12.34 -0.02 -15.76
N ARG A 101 -11.86 0.29 -16.97
CA ARG A 101 -11.62 -0.72 -18.01
C ARG A 101 -10.32 -1.51 -17.80
N GLU A 102 -9.44 -1.00 -16.95
CA GLU A 102 -8.18 -1.62 -16.58
C GLU A 102 -8.37 -2.72 -15.53
N ASN A 103 -7.38 -3.60 -15.37
CA ASN A 103 -7.39 -4.62 -14.32
C ASN A 103 -6.64 -4.15 -13.06
N LEU A 104 -7.38 -3.56 -12.12
CA LEU A 104 -6.85 -3.07 -10.85
C LEU A 104 -6.46 -4.21 -9.90
N TRP A 105 -7.12 -5.36 -9.98
CA TRP A 105 -6.75 -6.55 -9.20
C TRP A 105 -5.39 -7.10 -9.62
N ALA A 106 -5.08 -7.07 -10.93
CA ALA A 106 -3.75 -7.42 -11.43
C ALA A 106 -2.69 -6.41 -10.97
N ALA A 107 -3.00 -5.11 -10.96
CA ALA A 107 -2.10 -4.09 -10.42
C ALA A 107 -1.85 -4.31 -8.92
N LEU A 108 -2.89 -4.61 -8.15
CA LEU A 108 -2.77 -4.88 -6.71
C LEU A 108 -1.85 -6.08 -6.45
N GLN A 109 -2.13 -7.21 -7.10
CA GLN A 109 -1.38 -8.43 -6.85
C GLN A 109 0.06 -8.35 -7.38
N LEU A 110 0.23 -8.01 -8.66
CA LEU A 110 1.53 -8.11 -9.32
C LEU A 110 2.44 -6.94 -8.93
N VAL A 111 1.93 -5.72 -8.90
CA VAL A 111 2.75 -4.52 -8.68
C VAL A 111 2.87 -4.19 -7.19
N ILE A 112 1.77 -4.18 -6.44
CA ILE A 112 1.82 -3.75 -5.02
C ILE A 112 2.26 -4.88 -4.10
N VAL A 113 1.68 -6.08 -4.23
CA VAL A 113 1.95 -7.20 -3.31
C VAL A 113 3.22 -7.97 -3.68
N GLU A 114 3.39 -8.33 -4.94
CA GLU A 114 4.54 -9.11 -5.43
C GLU A 114 5.73 -8.25 -5.87
N ASP A 115 5.60 -6.92 -5.83
CA ASP A 115 6.64 -5.95 -6.22
C ASP A 115 7.22 -6.15 -7.64
N LYS A 116 6.41 -6.66 -8.58
CA LYS A 116 6.84 -6.82 -9.98
C LYS A 116 6.93 -5.49 -10.68
N ARG A 117 8.07 -5.25 -11.34
CA ARG A 117 8.36 -4.06 -12.14
C ARG A 117 7.70 -4.12 -13.52
N LEU A 118 6.41 -3.82 -13.58
CA LEU A 118 5.60 -3.86 -14.80
C LEU A 118 5.25 -2.44 -15.25
N HIS A 119 6.07 -1.84 -16.11
CA HIS A 119 5.86 -0.45 -16.58
C HIS A 119 4.54 -0.26 -17.34
N GLN A 120 4.09 -1.28 -18.08
CA GLN A 120 2.77 -1.25 -18.75
C GLN A 120 1.59 -1.17 -17.77
N MET A 121 1.81 -1.51 -16.48
CA MET A 121 0.78 -1.46 -15.44
C MET A 121 0.74 -0.12 -14.68
N ILE A 122 1.53 0.89 -15.07
CA ILE A 122 1.58 2.19 -14.36
C ILE A 122 0.20 2.88 -14.35
N GLY A 123 -0.52 2.87 -15.48
CA GLY A 123 -1.87 3.45 -15.58
C GLY A 123 -2.85 2.83 -14.58
N PRO A 124 -3.08 1.49 -14.62
CA PRO A 124 -3.89 0.79 -13.63
C PRO A 124 -3.41 1.02 -12.18
N THR A 125 -2.09 1.05 -11.96
CA THR A 125 -1.50 1.27 -10.64
C THR A 125 -1.87 2.65 -10.08
N ARG A 126 -1.84 3.70 -10.89
CA ARG A 126 -2.27 5.05 -10.47
C ARG A 126 -3.73 5.08 -10.04
N ILE A 127 -4.62 4.43 -10.81
CA ILE A 127 -6.06 4.37 -10.50
C ILE A 127 -6.27 3.64 -9.17
N LEU A 128 -5.62 2.48 -9.00
CA LEU A 128 -5.66 1.73 -7.76
C LEU A 128 -5.13 2.55 -6.58
N CYS A 129 -3.96 3.17 -6.71
CA CYS A 129 -3.38 3.98 -5.65
C CYS A 129 -4.25 5.20 -5.29
N ASN A 130 -5.00 5.77 -6.24
CA ASN A 130 -5.98 6.81 -5.94
C ASN A 130 -7.12 6.28 -5.05
N ALA A 131 -7.64 5.09 -5.35
CA ALA A 131 -8.67 4.45 -4.53
C ALA A 131 -8.16 4.18 -3.11
N LEU A 132 -6.93 3.68 -2.98
CA LEU A 132 -6.28 3.45 -1.69
C LEU A 132 -6.06 4.76 -0.93
N ALA A 133 -5.50 5.79 -1.58
CA ALA A 133 -5.28 7.10 -0.97
C ALA A 133 -6.59 7.72 -0.46
N LYS A 134 -7.69 7.58 -1.21
CA LYS A 134 -9.02 8.02 -0.80
C LYS A 134 -9.53 7.23 0.42
N TYR A 135 -9.44 5.90 0.37
CA TYR A 135 -9.91 5.03 1.45
C TYR A 135 -9.16 5.31 2.77
N PHE A 136 -7.84 5.47 2.71
CA PHE A 136 -7.00 5.73 3.87
C PHE A 136 -6.89 7.22 4.24
N LYS A 137 -7.52 8.12 3.47
CA LYS A 137 -7.46 9.57 3.67
C LYS A 137 -6.02 10.12 3.65
N CYS A 138 -5.19 9.59 2.75
CA CYS A 138 -3.79 10.03 2.55
C CYS A 138 -3.69 11.32 1.71
N SER A 139 -4.80 11.81 1.15
CA SER A 139 -4.83 13.17 0.62
C SER A 139 -4.84 14.17 1.77
N VAL A 140 -3.95 15.17 1.73
CA VAL A 140 -4.04 16.33 2.62
C VAL A 140 -5.38 17.02 2.35
N GLU A 141 -6.37 16.82 3.22
CA GLU A 141 -7.54 17.69 3.25
C GLU A 141 -7.02 19.11 3.46
N ASN A 142 -7.31 20.02 2.52
CA ASN A 142 -7.01 21.42 2.71
C ASN A 142 -7.97 21.95 3.79
N ARG A 143 -7.57 21.84 5.06
CA ARG A 143 -8.35 22.28 6.24
C ARG A 143 -8.56 23.80 6.29
N TYR A 144 -8.11 24.54 5.27
CA TYR A 144 -8.26 25.98 5.09
C TYR A 144 -9.18 26.36 3.91
N ALA A 145 -9.92 25.42 3.33
CA ALA A 145 -11.01 25.75 2.42
C ALA A 145 -12.29 26.07 3.24
N ALA A 146 -12.29 27.24 3.88
CA ALA A 146 -13.46 27.88 4.51
C ALA A 146 -13.51 29.35 4.07
#